data_AF-A0A959UU42-F1
#
_entry.id   AF-A0A959UU42-F1
#
_cell.length_a   1.000
_cell.length_b   1.000
_cell.length_c   1.000
_cell.angle_alpha   90.00
_cell.angle_beta   90.00
_cell.angle_gamma   90.00
#
_symmetry.space_group_name_H-M   'P 1'
#
loop_
_entity.id
_entity.type
_entity.pdbx_description
1 polymer ?
#
loop_
_entity_poly.entity_id
_entity_poly.type
_entity_poly.pdbx_seq_one_letter_code
_entity_poly.pdbx_strand_id
1 'polypeptide(L)'
;MRTVAHLLSIVLHPLFMPLYTLVLAFRLDPNLSFFLPEEVRLITFAMVFLMTVLFPLLSTVLLLRAGVIQQLSMPTRQERITPFVMTLFYYGLTYYLLRRTLHHPATYAMLLGAVLALAITAVITLRWKISAHMVGMGGLLGALSALLVLHHTFAPLEMAAFILLAGALGTSRLIAGAHSPAQVYAGTVLGFT
;
A
#
# COMPACT_ATOMS: atom_id res chain seq x y z
N MET A 1 -9.07 -19.96 -13.01
CA MET A 1 -9.23 -18.49 -12.93
C MET A 1 -9.31 -17.97 -11.49
N ARG A 2 -10.22 -18.47 -10.63
CA ARG A 2 -10.33 -17.98 -9.23
C ARG A 2 -9.05 -18.15 -8.40
N THR A 3 -8.34 -19.27 -8.53
CA THR A 3 -7.06 -19.50 -7.81
C THR A 3 -6.01 -18.43 -8.11
N VAL A 4 -5.85 -18.06 -9.40
CA VAL A 4 -4.93 -17.00 -9.82
C VAL A 4 -5.35 -15.65 -9.26
N ALA A 5 -6.65 -15.34 -9.27
CA ALA A 5 -7.19 -14.11 -8.69
C ALA A 5 -6.94 -14.00 -7.18
N HIS A 6 -7.05 -15.12 -6.46
CA HIS A 6 -6.71 -15.20 -5.04
C HIS A 6 -5.22 -15.00 -4.81
N LEU A 7 -4.35 -15.68 -5.56
CA LEU A 7 -2.90 -15.54 -5.44
C LEU A 7 -2.46 -14.09 -5.69
N LEU A 8 -2.95 -13.46 -6.75
CA LEU A 8 -2.66 -12.05 -7.05
C LEU A 8 -3.11 -11.13 -5.90
N SER A 9 -4.27 -11.39 -5.30
CA SER A 9 -4.77 -10.59 -4.18
C SER A 9 -3.95 -10.76 -2.89
N ILE A 10 -3.26 -11.89 -2.73
CA ILE A 10 -2.38 -12.18 -1.59
C ILE A 10 -1.01 -11.52 -1.80
N VAL A 11 -0.41 -11.71 -2.97
CA VAL A 11 0.92 -11.14 -3.29
C VAL A 11 0.84 -9.62 -3.37
N LEU A 12 -0.21 -9.08 -4.01
CA LEU A 12 -0.43 -7.64 -4.15
C LEU A 12 -1.38 -7.12 -3.06
N HIS A 13 -1.25 -7.65 -1.83
CA HIS A 13 -2.06 -7.19 -0.72
C HIS A 13 -1.66 -5.75 -0.30
N PRO A 14 -2.62 -4.87 0.07
CA PRO A 14 -2.36 -3.47 0.42
C PRO A 14 -1.28 -3.24 1.48
N LEU A 15 -1.16 -4.15 2.44
CA LEU A 15 -0.17 -4.08 3.52
C LEU A 15 1.28 -4.06 3.00
N PHE A 16 1.54 -4.77 1.88
CA PHE A 16 2.86 -4.82 1.28
C PHE A 16 3.17 -3.58 0.41
N MET A 17 2.16 -2.79 0.04
CA MET A 17 2.32 -1.72 -0.95
C MET A 17 3.32 -0.65 -0.52
N PRO A 18 3.31 -0.11 0.71
CA PRO A 18 4.32 0.86 1.11
C PRO A 18 5.74 0.30 1.04
N LEU A 19 5.95 -0.95 1.44
CA LEU A 19 7.25 -1.61 1.37
C LEU A 19 7.68 -1.81 -0.08
N TYR A 20 6.80 -2.31 -0.95
CA TYR A 20 7.10 -2.48 -2.37
C TYR A 20 7.43 -1.16 -3.04
N THR A 21 6.61 -0.12 -2.82
CA THR A 21 6.87 1.22 -3.33
C THR A 21 8.23 1.73 -2.87
N LEU A 22 8.57 1.56 -1.60
CA LEU A 22 9.84 2.02 -1.05
C LEU A 22 11.04 1.27 -1.63
N VAL A 23 10.99 -0.06 -1.68
CA VAL A 23 12.06 -0.88 -2.25
C VAL A 23 12.27 -0.56 -3.73
N LEU A 24 11.17 -0.41 -4.49
CA LEU A 24 11.23 -0.04 -5.90
C LEU A 24 11.78 1.37 -6.10
N ALA A 25 11.33 2.34 -5.29
CA ALA A 25 11.84 3.72 -5.33
C ALA A 25 13.36 3.75 -5.12
N PHE A 26 13.86 3.09 -4.08
CA PHE A 26 15.31 3.02 -3.82
C PHE A 26 16.09 2.21 -4.86
N ARG A 27 15.44 1.30 -5.59
CA ARG A 27 16.08 0.54 -6.67
C ARG A 27 16.15 1.33 -7.98
N LEU A 28 15.09 2.06 -8.30
CA LEU A 28 14.92 2.75 -9.59
C LEU A 28 15.51 4.16 -9.56
N ASP A 29 15.70 4.74 -8.39
CA ASP A 29 16.13 6.12 -8.23
C ASP A 29 17.50 6.24 -7.53
N PRO A 30 18.57 6.54 -8.28
CA PRO A 30 19.89 6.78 -7.73
C PRO A 30 19.95 7.88 -6.66
N ASN A 31 19.07 8.90 -6.75
CA ASN A 31 19.05 9.99 -5.78
C ASN A 31 18.61 9.52 -4.40
N LEU A 32 17.70 8.54 -4.34
CA LEU A 32 17.32 7.91 -3.08
C LEU A 32 18.37 6.90 -2.64
N SER A 33 18.89 6.10 -3.58
CA SER A 33 19.77 4.97 -3.26
C SER A 33 21.12 5.40 -2.71
N PHE A 34 21.70 6.50 -3.21
CA PHE A 34 22.99 7.05 -2.77
C PHE A 34 22.86 8.04 -1.60
N PHE A 35 21.63 8.47 -1.24
CA PHE A 35 21.41 9.36 -0.11
C PHE A 35 21.72 8.70 1.24
N LEU A 36 21.55 7.37 1.32
CA LEU A 36 21.70 6.60 2.55
C LEU A 36 22.79 5.53 2.43
N PRO A 37 23.58 5.31 3.50
CA PRO A 37 24.34 4.08 3.66
C PRO A 37 23.42 2.85 3.57
N GLU A 38 23.97 1.75 3.09
CA GLU A 38 23.20 0.52 2.87
C GLU A 38 22.58 -0.01 4.17
N GLU A 39 23.29 0.11 5.29
CA GLU A 39 22.83 -0.33 6.61
C GLU A 39 21.58 0.45 7.04
N VAL A 40 21.57 1.77 6.85
CA VAL A 40 20.43 2.63 7.18
C VAL A 40 19.25 2.31 6.28
N ARG A 41 19.50 2.07 4.99
CA ARG A 41 18.47 1.65 4.03
C ARG A 41 17.81 0.33 4.44
N LEU A 42 18.59 -0.67 4.84
CA LEU A 42 18.08 -1.96 5.31
C LEU A 42 17.27 -1.83 6.61
N ILE A 43 17.75 -1.02 7.56
CA ILE A 43 17.01 -0.72 8.80
C ILE A 43 15.67 -0.06 8.45
N THR A 44 15.65 0.88 7.50
CA THR A 44 14.42 1.53 7.05
C THR A 44 13.45 0.55 6.41
N PHE A 45 13.92 -0.37 5.54
CA PHE A 45 13.06 -1.41 4.97
C PHE A 45 12.51 -2.35 6.04
N ALA A 46 13.34 -2.76 7.01
CA ALA A 46 12.91 -3.60 8.12
C ALA A 46 11.86 -2.89 8.98
N MET A 47 12.08 -1.62 9.34
CA MET A 47 11.13 -0.81 10.09
C MET A 47 9.79 -0.69 9.37
N VAL A 48 9.80 -0.37 8.07
CA VAL A 48 8.60 -0.25 7.26
C VAL A 48 7.90 -1.61 7.14
N PHE A 49 8.60 -2.71 6.92
CA PHE A 49 8.02 -4.05 6.92
C PHE A 49 7.32 -4.37 8.26
N LEU A 50 8.00 -4.14 9.38
CA LEU A 50 7.44 -4.43 10.70
C LEU A 50 6.16 -3.63 10.96
N MET A 51 6.17 -2.35 10.62
CA MET A 51 5.06 -1.45 10.93
C MET A 51 3.92 -1.50 9.91
N THR A 52 4.18 -1.73 8.63
CA THR A 52 3.13 -1.73 7.59
C THR A 52 2.62 -3.11 7.24
N VAL A 53 3.36 -4.18 7.57
CA VAL A 53 2.98 -5.57 7.28
C VAL A 53 2.78 -6.35 8.57
N LEU A 54 3.83 -6.53 9.36
CA LEU A 54 3.81 -7.48 10.46
C LEU A 54 2.81 -7.07 11.56
N PHE A 55 2.91 -5.86 12.08
CA PHE A 55 2.05 -5.39 13.17
C PHE A 55 0.56 -5.27 12.76
N PRO A 56 0.20 -4.72 11.57
CA PRO A 56 -1.18 -4.75 11.10
C PRO A 56 -1.72 -6.17 10.94
N LEU A 57 -0.92 -7.10 10.41
CA LEU A 57 -1.33 -8.49 10.23
C LEU A 57 -1.55 -9.19 11.57
N LEU A 58 -0.60 -9.07 12.51
CA LEU A 58 -0.73 -9.61 13.86
C LEU A 58 -1.97 -9.04 14.56
N SER A 59 -2.17 -7.73 14.47
CA SER A 59 -3.35 -7.06 15.06
C SER A 59 -4.64 -7.58 14.44
N THR A 60 -4.68 -7.77 13.12
CA THR A 60 -5.85 -8.33 12.43
C THR A 60 -6.16 -9.76 12.88
N VAL A 61 -5.13 -10.59 13.08
CA VAL A 61 -5.28 -11.95 13.60
C VAL A 61 -5.77 -11.94 15.05
N LEU A 62 -5.29 -11.01 15.88
CA LEU A 62 -5.77 -10.84 17.25
C LEU A 62 -7.24 -10.40 17.27
N LEU A 63 -7.64 -9.48 16.40
CA LEU A 63 -9.04 -9.05 16.24
C LEU A 63 -9.95 -10.21 15.81
N LEU A 64 -9.46 -11.09 14.92
CA LEU A 64 -10.17 -12.31 14.54
C LEU A 64 -10.37 -13.24 15.75
N ARG A 65 -9.30 -13.49 16.52
CA ARG A 65 -9.36 -14.35 17.71
C ARG A 65 -10.23 -13.77 18.83
N ALA A 66 -10.30 -12.45 18.92
CA ALA A 66 -11.17 -11.74 19.86
C ALA A 66 -12.63 -11.65 19.40
N GLY A 67 -12.96 -12.13 18.20
CA GLY A 67 -14.32 -12.09 17.65
C GLY A 67 -14.78 -10.71 17.15
N VAL A 68 -13.87 -9.73 17.04
CA VAL A 68 -14.17 -8.39 16.53
C VAL A 68 -14.39 -8.42 15.02
N ILE A 69 -13.68 -9.29 14.31
CA ILE A 69 -13.93 -9.61 12.89
C ILE A 69 -14.20 -11.11 12.76
N GLN A 70 -15.03 -11.51 11.81
CA GLN A 70 -15.40 -12.92 11.64
C GLN A 70 -14.46 -13.65 10.68
N GLN A 71 -13.90 -12.93 9.72
CA GLN A 71 -13.02 -13.50 8.68
C GLN A 71 -11.92 -12.50 8.27
N LEU A 72 -10.73 -13.01 7.95
CA LEU A 72 -9.61 -12.18 7.46
C LEU A 72 -9.91 -11.47 6.13
N SER A 73 -10.84 -12.00 5.34
CA SER A 73 -11.28 -11.39 4.08
C SER A 73 -12.12 -10.12 4.27
N MET A 74 -12.63 -9.87 5.50
CA MET A 74 -13.44 -8.72 5.89
C MET A 74 -14.53 -8.38 4.83
N PRO A 75 -15.51 -9.27 4.64
CA PRO A 75 -16.54 -9.11 3.62
C PRO A 75 -17.39 -7.84 3.82
N THR A 76 -17.58 -7.41 5.07
CA THR A 76 -18.41 -6.24 5.40
C THR A 76 -17.57 -4.97 5.57
N ARG A 77 -18.21 -3.79 5.52
CA ARG A 77 -17.51 -2.52 5.74
C ARG A 77 -17.14 -2.34 7.21
N GLN A 78 -18.00 -2.78 8.12
CA GLN A 78 -17.85 -2.67 9.56
C GLN A 78 -16.59 -3.40 10.05
N GLU A 79 -16.34 -4.62 9.53
CA GLU A 79 -15.14 -5.40 9.87
C GLU A 79 -13.84 -4.75 9.39
N ARG A 80 -13.88 -3.81 8.44
CA ARG A 80 -12.69 -3.13 7.90
C ARG A 80 -12.27 -1.91 8.71
N ILE A 81 -13.21 -1.29 9.42
CA ILE A 81 -12.98 -0.01 10.11
C ILE A 81 -11.89 -0.20 11.17
N THR A 82 -12.03 -1.15 12.08
CA THR A 82 -11.06 -1.38 13.17
C THR A 82 -9.67 -1.75 12.62
N PRO A 83 -9.51 -2.70 11.69
CA PRO A 83 -8.23 -2.97 11.06
C PRO A 83 -7.62 -1.76 10.33
N PHE A 84 -8.41 -0.94 9.64
CA PHE A 84 -7.91 0.26 8.97
C PHE A 84 -7.44 1.33 9.96
N VAL A 85 -8.16 1.56 11.05
CA VAL A 85 -7.75 2.50 12.10
C VAL A 85 -6.44 2.04 12.75
N MET A 86 -6.31 0.76 13.08
CA MET A 86 -5.07 0.19 13.62
C MET A 86 -3.90 0.32 12.62
N THR A 87 -4.14 0.00 11.35
CA THR A 87 -3.13 0.13 10.29
C THR A 87 -2.72 1.59 10.11
N LEU A 88 -3.67 2.52 10.16
CA LEU A 88 -3.41 3.95 10.07
C LEU A 88 -2.55 4.46 11.23
N PHE A 89 -2.81 3.97 12.45
CA PHE A 89 -1.97 4.24 13.61
C PHE A 89 -0.52 3.77 13.37
N TYR A 90 -0.32 2.54 12.89
CA TYR A 90 1.02 2.03 12.59
C TYR A 90 1.71 2.80 11.46
N TYR A 91 0.99 3.20 10.42
CA TYR A 91 1.53 4.01 9.33
C TYR A 91 1.94 5.40 9.83
N GLY A 92 1.11 6.04 10.67
CA GLY A 92 1.44 7.30 11.32
C GLY A 92 2.68 7.20 12.22
N LEU A 93 2.80 6.11 12.98
CA LEU A 93 3.99 5.83 13.79
C LEU A 93 5.23 5.60 12.92
N THR A 94 5.08 4.88 11.80
CA THR A 94 6.16 4.68 10.82
C THR A 94 6.67 6.01 10.29
N TYR A 95 5.75 6.89 9.89
CA TYR A 95 6.11 8.23 9.42
C TYR A 95 6.80 9.05 10.51
N TYR A 96 6.29 9.03 11.74
CA TYR A 96 6.92 9.69 12.89
C TYR A 96 8.35 9.20 13.13
N LEU A 97 8.55 7.88 13.18
CA LEU A 97 9.87 7.27 13.39
C LEU A 97 10.82 7.58 12.23
N LEU A 98 10.35 7.50 10.99
CA LEU A 98 11.14 7.85 9.81
C LEU A 98 11.65 9.30 9.90
N ARG A 99 10.81 10.24 10.36
CA ARG A 99 11.19 11.65 10.55
C ARG A 99 12.24 11.88 11.64
N ARG A 100 12.57 10.88 12.47
CA ARG A 100 13.68 10.94 13.44
C ARG A 100 15.04 10.62 12.82
N THR A 101 15.06 10.14 11.58
CA THR A 101 16.25 9.73 10.84
C THR A 101 16.34 10.49 9.54
N LEU A 102 17.52 10.95 9.14
CA LEU A 102 17.67 11.76 7.92
C LEU A 102 17.47 10.90 6.66
N HIS A 103 16.39 11.14 5.93
CA HIS A 103 16.08 10.55 4.63
C HIS A 103 15.87 11.64 3.57
N HIS A 104 15.92 11.24 2.31
CA HIS A 104 15.54 12.10 1.19
C HIS A 104 14.08 12.58 1.35
N PRO A 105 13.75 13.86 1.06
CA PRO A 105 12.39 14.39 1.21
C PRO A 105 11.30 13.56 0.53
N ALA A 106 11.59 13.00 -0.65
CA ALA A 106 10.68 12.14 -1.39
C ALA A 106 10.28 10.87 -0.61
N THR A 107 11.17 10.31 0.21
CA THR A 107 10.86 9.15 1.05
C THR A 107 9.80 9.48 2.11
N TYR A 108 9.90 10.66 2.73
CA TYR A 108 8.85 11.12 3.65
C TYR A 108 7.53 11.37 2.91
N ALA A 109 7.58 12.01 1.74
CA ALA A 109 6.38 12.30 0.95
C ALA A 109 5.63 11.02 0.54
N MET A 110 6.35 9.98 0.12
CA MET A 110 5.78 8.67 -0.20
C MET A 110 5.05 8.03 0.98
N LEU A 111 5.68 8.00 2.17
CA LEU A 111 5.02 7.44 3.36
C LEU A 111 3.85 8.31 3.82
N LEU A 112 3.96 9.64 3.73
CA LEU A 112 2.86 10.53 4.04
C LEU A 112 1.69 10.29 3.07
N GLY A 113 1.95 10.14 1.78
CA GLY A 113 0.95 9.77 0.78
C GLY A 113 0.25 8.45 1.14
N ALA A 114 0.99 7.42 1.55
CA ALA A 114 0.40 6.17 2.01
C ALA A 114 -0.49 6.33 3.27
N VAL A 115 -0.08 7.16 4.23
CA VAL A 115 -0.90 7.51 5.42
C VAL A 115 -2.19 8.19 4.99
N LEU A 116 -2.11 9.22 4.13
CA LEU A 116 -3.26 9.99 3.67
C LEU A 116 -4.21 9.13 2.83
N ALA A 117 -3.69 8.35 1.89
CA ALA A 117 -4.48 7.43 1.06
C ALA A 117 -5.24 6.42 1.93
N LEU A 118 -4.60 5.85 2.95
CA LEU A 118 -5.27 4.95 3.90
C LEU A 118 -6.32 5.67 4.76
N ALA A 119 -6.04 6.88 5.23
CA ALA A 119 -7.00 7.68 5.99
C ALA A 119 -8.25 7.99 5.16
N ILE A 120 -8.08 8.45 3.92
CA ILE A 120 -9.19 8.74 3.01
C ILE A 120 -9.95 7.45 2.67
N THR A 121 -9.23 6.34 2.45
CA THR A 121 -9.83 5.01 2.24
C THR A 121 -10.71 4.59 3.42
N ALA A 122 -10.24 4.80 4.65
CA ALA A 122 -10.99 4.49 5.87
C ALA A 122 -12.27 5.33 5.96
N VAL A 123 -12.19 6.64 5.68
CA VAL A 123 -13.35 7.55 5.65
C VAL A 123 -14.36 7.12 4.60
N ILE A 124 -13.93 6.83 3.37
CA ILE A 124 -14.82 6.35 2.30
C ILE A 124 -15.49 5.03 2.71
N THR A 125 -14.74 4.12 3.33
CA THR A 125 -15.23 2.81 3.78
C THR A 125 -16.38 2.90 4.79
N LEU A 126 -16.52 4.01 5.51
CA LEU A 126 -17.67 4.28 6.38
C LEU A 126 -19.00 4.27 5.63
N ARG A 127 -19.01 4.58 4.32
CA ARG A 127 -20.22 4.62 3.48
C ARG A 127 -20.17 3.71 2.26
N TRP A 128 -18.98 3.47 1.70
CA TRP A 128 -18.83 2.73 0.44
C TRP A 128 -17.57 1.85 0.42
N LYS A 129 -17.72 0.60 -0.01
CA LYS A 129 -16.67 -0.43 0.08
C LYS A 129 -15.62 -0.28 -1.04
N ILE A 130 -14.87 0.82 -1.02
CA ILE A 130 -13.76 1.08 -1.94
C ILE A 130 -12.72 -0.05 -1.88
N SER A 131 -12.03 -0.30 -3.01
CA SER A 131 -11.03 -1.37 -3.10
C SER A 131 -9.67 -0.92 -2.59
N ALA A 132 -9.32 -1.28 -1.35
CA ALA A 132 -8.00 -0.98 -0.77
C ALA A 132 -6.83 -1.58 -1.57
N HIS A 133 -7.04 -2.74 -2.22
CA HIS A 133 -6.08 -3.33 -3.17
C HIS A 133 -5.74 -2.36 -4.30
N MET A 134 -6.76 -1.69 -4.84
CA MET A 134 -6.55 -0.73 -5.92
C MET A 134 -6.00 0.60 -5.42
N VAL A 135 -6.35 1.03 -4.20
CA VAL A 135 -5.70 2.20 -3.57
C VAL A 135 -4.21 1.96 -3.40
N GLY A 136 -3.81 0.80 -2.87
CA GLY A 136 -2.40 0.47 -2.69
C GLY A 136 -1.64 0.41 -4.02
N MET A 137 -2.22 -0.21 -5.05
CA MET A 137 -1.62 -0.30 -6.37
C MET A 137 -1.56 1.05 -7.09
N GLY A 138 -2.61 1.86 -6.97
CA GLY A 138 -2.64 3.24 -7.45
C GLY A 138 -1.56 4.09 -6.77
N GLY A 139 -1.41 3.96 -5.45
CA GLY A 139 -0.37 4.64 -4.66
C GLY A 139 1.04 4.26 -5.05
N LEU A 140 1.28 2.98 -5.34
CA LEU A 140 2.57 2.55 -5.88
C LEU A 140 2.86 3.22 -7.23
N LEU A 141 1.91 3.16 -8.16
CA LEU A 141 2.07 3.78 -9.48
C LEU A 141 2.24 5.31 -9.39
N GLY A 142 1.44 5.99 -8.57
CA GLY A 142 1.50 7.43 -8.36
C GLY A 142 2.83 7.86 -7.76
N ALA A 143 3.28 7.19 -6.70
CA ALA A 143 4.57 7.47 -6.06
C ALA A 143 5.76 7.26 -7.02
N LEU A 144 5.78 6.15 -7.76
CA LEU A 144 6.85 5.91 -8.75
C LEU A 144 6.79 6.94 -9.88
N SER A 145 5.61 7.26 -10.39
CA SER A 145 5.44 8.27 -11.45
C SER A 145 5.93 9.64 -11.00
N ALA A 146 5.60 10.04 -9.77
CA ALA A 146 6.08 11.27 -9.18
C ALA A 146 7.61 11.30 -9.05
N LEU A 147 8.24 10.20 -8.61
CA LEU A 147 9.71 10.10 -8.55
C LEU A 147 10.37 10.20 -9.93
N LEU A 148 9.84 9.49 -10.93
CA LEU A 148 10.37 9.52 -12.30
C LEU A 148 10.37 10.95 -12.85
N VAL A 149 9.30 11.71 -12.60
CA VAL A 149 9.18 13.11 -13.01
C VAL A 149 10.12 14.02 -12.19
N LEU A 150 10.09 13.90 -10.86
CA LEU A 150 10.81 14.80 -9.96
C LEU A 150 12.34 14.69 -10.09
N HIS A 151 12.84 13.47 -10.27
CA HIS A 151 14.28 13.21 -10.32
C HIS A 151 14.78 12.87 -11.73
N HIS A 152 13.93 13.03 -12.74
CA HIS A 152 14.24 12.79 -14.14
C HIS A 152 14.83 11.38 -14.39
N THR A 153 14.33 10.38 -13.66
CA THR A 153 14.73 8.98 -13.82
C THR A 153 13.85 8.28 -14.86
N PHE A 154 14.34 7.18 -15.42
CA PHE A 154 13.68 6.49 -16.54
C PHE A 154 13.52 4.99 -16.25
N ALA A 155 12.28 4.54 -16.06
CA ALA A 155 11.94 3.15 -15.78
C ALA A 155 10.65 2.70 -16.50
N PRO A 156 10.58 2.78 -17.84
CA PRO A 156 9.35 2.52 -18.60
C PRO A 156 8.90 1.05 -18.55
N LEU A 157 9.84 0.10 -18.48
CA LEU A 157 9.52 -1.33 -18.44
C LEU A 157 8.88 -1.71 -17.12
N GLU A 158 9.43 -1.21 -16.01
CA GLU A 158 8.87 -1.39 -14.67
C GLU A 158 7.49 -0.75 -14.57
N MET A 159 7.33 0.47 -15.09
CA MET A 159 6.03 1.14 -15.10
C MET A 159 5.00 0.35 -15.91
N ALA A 160 5.34 -0.11 -17.11
CA ALA A 160 4.47 -0.96 -17.92
C ALA A 160 4.09 -2.26 -17.19
N ALA A 161 5.05 -2.92 -16.54
CA ALA A 161 4.81 -4.13 -15.76
C ALA A 161 3.84 -3.88 -14.59
N PHE A 162 4.01 -2.80 -13.83
CA PHE A 162 3.12 -2.48 -12.71
C PHE A 162 1.74 -2.01 -13.17
N ILE A 163 1.61 -1.35 -14.33
CA ILE A 163 0.32 -1.04 -14.94
C ILE A 163 -0.42 -2.32 -15.33
N LEU A 164 0.27 -3.28 -15.95
CA LEU A 164 -0.31 -4.59 -16.28
C LEU A 164 -0.72 -5.36 -15.03
N LEU A 165 0.11 -5.35 -13.97
CA LEU A 165 -0.23 -5.94 -12.68
C LEU A 165 -1.42 -5.26 -12.01
N ALA A 166 -1.54 -3.93 -12.13
CA ALA A 166 -2.70 -3.19 -11.64
C ALA A 166 -3.99 -3.60 -12.36
N GLY A 167 -3.93 -3.74 -13.69
CA GLY A 167 -5.02 -4.28 -14.50
C GLY A 167 -5.40 -5.69 -14.04
N ALA A 168 -4.43 -6.60 -13.92
CA ALA A 168 -4.64 -7.98 -13.49
C ALA A 168 -5.21 -8.07 -12.05
N LEU A 169 -4.75 -7.22 -11.13
CA LEU A 169 -5.27 -7.14 -9.77
C LEU A 169 -6.70 -6.62 -9.76
N GLY A 170 -7.00 -5.56 -10.51
CA GLY A 170 -8.34 -5.01 -10.66
C GLY A 170 -9.32 -6.06 -11.19
N THR A 171 -8.96 -6.75 -12.28
CA THR A 171 -9.72 -7.87 -12.83
C THR A 171 -9.90 -8.99 -11.81
N SER A 172 -8.88 -9.30 -11.03
CA SER A 172 -8.97 -10.31 -9.95
C SER A 172 -10.00 -9.93 -8.88
N ARG A 173 -10.11 -8.64 -8.53
CA ARG A 173 -11.12 -8.15 -7.58
C ARG A 173 -12.55 -8.29 -8.11
N LEU A 174 -12.73 -8.09 -9.42
CA LEU A 174 -14.03 -8.26 -10.10
C LEU A 174 -14.40 -9.74 -10.24
N ILE A 175 -13.48 -10.61 -10.67
CA ILE A 175 -13.70 -12.06 -10.81
C ILE A 175 -14.04 -12.70 -9.46
N ALA A 176 -13.41 -12.23 -8.38
CA ALA A 176 -13.71 -12.70 -7.02
C ALA A 176 -15.07 -12.20 -6.49
N GLY A 177 -15.79 -11.35 -7.23
CA GLY A 177 -17.05 -10.73 -6.80
C GLY A 177 -16.90 -9.82 -5.59
N ALA A 178 -15.67 -9.39 -5.28
CA ALA A 178 -15.39 -8.69 -4.03
C ALA A 178 -15.69 -7.19 -4.10
N HIS A 179 -15.66 -6.62 -5.31
CA HIS A 179 -15.84 -5.20 -5.60
C HIS A 179 -16.55 -4.98 -6.95
N SER A 180 -17.19 -3.82 -7.10
CA SER A 180 -17.71 -3.34 -8.38
C SER A 180 -16.66 -2.56 -9.19
N PRO A 181 -16.84 -2.36 -10.51
CA PRO A 181 -15.91 -1.57 -11.32
C PRO A 181 -15.66 -0.15 -10.76
N ALA A 182 -16.72 0.53 -10.31
CA ALA A 182 -16.58 1.85 -9.69
C ALA A 182 -15.67 1.82 -8.45
N GLN A 183 -15.78 0.79 -7.60
CA GLN A 183 -14.93 0.64 -6.40
C GLN A 183 -13.47 0.35 -6.75
N VAL A 184 -13.23 -0.35 -7.86
CA VAL A 184 -11.89 -0.64 -8.39
C VAL A 184 -11.28 0.65 -8.94
N TYR A 185 -11.95 1.35 -9.85
CA TYR A 185 -11.43 2.58 -10.45
C TYR A 185 -11.25 3.72 -9.45
N ALA A 186 -12.23 3.95 -8.57
CA ALA A 186 -12.10 4.95 -7.52
C ALA A 186 -10.94 4.64 -6.57
N GLY A 187 -10.71 3.35 -6.28
CA GLY A 187 -9.54 2.92 -5.52
C GLY A 187 -8.24 3.30 -6.22
N THR A 188 -8.10 2.95 -7.51
CA THR A 188 -6.90 3.28 -8.29
C THR A 188 -6.64 4.78 -8.34
N VAL A 189 -7.69 5.58 -8.63
CA VAL A 189 -7.56 7.04 -8.73
C VAL A 189 -7.15 7.64 -7.40
N LEU A 190 -7.84 7.28 -6.31
CA LEU A 190 -7.49 7.76 -4.96
C LEU A 190 -6.06 7.38 -4.57
N GLY A 191 -5.61 6.18 -4.95
CA GLY A 191 -4.24 5.78 -4.72
C GLY A 191 -3.25 6.65 -5.48
N PHE A 192 -3.53 6.90 -6.75
CA PHE A 192 -2.61 7.60 -7.66
C PHE A 192 -2.42 9.08 -7.33
N THR A 193 -3.43 9.74 -6.76
CA THR A 193 -3.42 11.16 -6.37
C THR A 193 -2.59 11.41 -5.12
#